data_AF-A0A437PFA4-F1
#
_entry.id   AF-A0A437PFA4-F1
#
_cell.length_a   1.000
_cell.length_b   1.000
_cell.length_c   1.000
_cell.angle_alpha   90.00
_cell.angle_beta   90.00
_cell.angle_gamma   90.00
#
_symmetry.space_group_name_H-M   'P 1'
#
loop_
_entity.id
_entity.type
_entity.pdbx_description
1 polymer ?
#
loop_
_entity_poly.entity_id
_entity_poly.type
_entity_poly.pdbx_seq_one_letter_code
_entity_poly.pdbx_strand_id
1 'polypeptide(L)' 'MSGLDAEGWVTWQIELQGPVLTPITAAALDKWQRAQDAGPLDEYDSRFGITAELPVSEWEDHAPEELTSHQFEEV' A
#
# COMPACT_ATOMS: atom_id res chain seq x y z
N MET A 1 4.26 -4.38 2.22
CA MET A 1 3.47 -4.46 3.48
C MET A 1 2.35 -3.44 3.40
N SER A 2 1.13 -3.80 3.80
CA SER A 2 -0.05 -2.95 3.59
C SER A 2 -1.06 -3.08 4.73
N GLY A 3 -1.78 -2.02 5.05
CA GLY A 3 -2.89 -2.04 6.02
C GLY A 3 -4.25 -1.84 5.35
N LEU A 4 -5.28 -2.57 5.80
CA LEU A 4 -6.62 -2.52 5.20
C LEU A 4 -7.62 -1.73 6.05
N ASP A 5 -8.60 -1.09 5.41
CA ASP A 5 -9.79 -0.59 6.09
C ASP A 5 -10.91 -1.64 6.19
N ALA A 6 -12.06 -1.24 6.74
CA ALA A 6 -13.22 -2.11 6.92
C ALA A 6 -13.87 -2.57 5.60
N GLU A 7 -13.55 -1.91 4.49
CA GLU A 7 -14.05 -2.20 3.16
C GLU A 7 -13.05 -3.01 2.32
N GLY A 8 -11.88 -3.33 2.90
CA GLY A 8 -10.83 -4.11 2.26
C GLY A 8 -9.90 -3.30 1.36
N TRP A 9 -9.93 -1.97 1.44
CA TRP A 9 -9.00 -1.11 0.71
C TRP A 9 -7.67 -1.01 1.43
N VAL A 10 -6.58 -1.01 0.65
CA VAL A 10 -5.25 -0.72 1.16
C VAL A 10 -5.15 0.76 1.52
N THR A 11 -5.12 1.06 2.82
CA THR A 11 -5.01 2.43 3.35
C THR A 11 -3.58 2.98 3.30
N TRP A 12 -2.58 2.11 3.37
CA TRP A 12 -1.16 2.42 3.18
C TRP A 12 -0.41 1.21 2.64
N GLN A 13 0.62 1.47 1.84
CA GLN A 13 1.46 0.45 1.19
C GLN A 13 2.93 0.85 1.30
N ILE A 14 3.77 -0.10 1.72
CA ILE A 14 5.22 0.03 1.79
C ILE A 14 5.86 -0.95 0.81
N GLU A 15 6.65 -0.42 -0.13
CA GLU A 15 7.46 -1.20 -1.04
C GLU A 15 8.81 -1.54 -0.39
N LEU A 16 9.21 -2.79 -0.49
CA LEU A 16 10.39 -3.35 0.17
C LEU A 16 11.36 -3.87 -0.89
N GLN A 17 12.65 -3.63 -0.70
CA GLN A 17 13.70 -4.04 -1.61
C GLN A 17 14.70 -4.98 -0.94
N GLY A 18 15.11 -6.02 -1.70
CA GLY A 18 16.19 -6.92 -1.32
C GLY A 18 15.80 -7.93 -0.24
N PRO A 19 16.73 -8.83 0.11
CA PRO A 19 16.47 -9.96 1.01
C PRO A 19 16.26 -9.55 2.47
N VAL A 20 16.66 -8.33 2.86
CA VAL A 20 16.46 -7.77 4.20
C VAL A 20 15.19 -6.89 4.24
N LEU A 21 14.38 -6.90 3.17
CA LEU A 21 13.11 -6.18 3.09
C LEU A 21 13.23 -4.69 3.46
N THR A 22 14.24 -4.00 2.92
CA THR A 22 14.48 -2.58 3.23
C THR A 22 13.38 -1.73 2.59
N PRO A 23 12.66 -0.88 3.36
CA PRO A 23 11.66 0.02 2.79
C PRO A 23 12.27 1.04 1.83
N ILE A 24 11.64 1.23 0.67
CA ILE A 24 12.09 2.21 -0.33
C ILE A 24 11.06 3.31 -0.61
N THR A 25 9.77 2.99 -0.55
CA THR A 25 8.67 3.94 -0.76
C THR A 25 7.51 3.62 0.19
N ALA A 26 6.67 4.61 0.43
CA ALA A 26 5.45 4.46 1.20
C ALA A 26 4.34 5.33 0.60
N ALA A 27 3.25 4.68 0.19
CA ALA A 27 2.06 5.29 -0.37
C ALA A 27 0.90 5.22 0.64
N ALA A 28 -0.02 6.18 0.55
CA ALA A 28 -1.24 6.23 1.37
C ALA A 28 -2.46 6.56 0.51
N LEU A 29 -3.55 5.83 0.70
CA LEU A 29 -4.76 5.93 -0.14
C LEU A 29 -5.34 7.34 -0.15
N ASP A 30 -5.41 7.98 1.01
CA ASP A 30 -5.96 9.32 1.16
C ASP A 30 -5.12 10.39 0.42
N LYS A 31 -3.81 10.19 0.30
CA LYS A 31 -2.93 11.07 -0.47
C LYS A 31 -3.04 10.80 -1.96
N TRP A 32 -3.14 9.53 -2.35
CA TRP A 32 -3.35 9.14 -3.74
C TRP A 32 -4.67 9.68 -4.29
N GLN A 33 -5.78 9.53 -3.55
CA GLN A 33 -7.09 10.07 -3.92
C GLN A 33 -7.04 11.59 -4.14
N ARG A 34 -6.41 12.33 -3.21
CA ARG A 34 -6.23 13.79 -3.37
C ARG A 34 -5.36 14.15 -4.57
N ALA A 35 -4.34 13.35 -4.88
CA ALA A 35 -3.49 13.57 -6.05
C ALA A 35 -4.25 13.30 -7.35
N GLN A 36 -5.06 12.24 -7.39
CA GLN A 36 -5.92 11.89 -8.51
C GLN A 36 -6.93 13.01 -8.79
N ASP A 37 -7.56 13.57 -7.74
CA ASP A 37 -8.48 14.71 -7.86
C ASP A 37 -7.78 15.98 -8.38
N ALA A 38 -6.48 16.13 -8.10
CA ALA A 38 -5.69 17.31 -8.48
C ALA A 38 -5.10 17.23 -9.90
N GLY A 39 -5.06 16.04 -10.52
CA GLY A 39 -4.57 15.86 -11.89
C GLY A 39 -3.72 14.61 -12.09
N PRO A 40 -2.77 14.64 -13.04
CA PRO A 40 -1.91 13.50 -13.35
C PRO A 40 -1.14 12.96 -12.15
N LEU A 41 -1.02 11.64 -12.05
CA LEU A 41 -0.42 10.94 -10.92
C LEU A 41 1.10 10.74 -11.04
N ASP A 42 1.72 11.08 -12.17
CA ASP A 42 3.16 10.81 -12.42
C ASP A 42 4.08 11.35 -11.31
N GLU A 43 3.80 12.54 -10.78
CA GLU A 43 4.59 13.12 -9.67
C GLU A 43 4.37 12.35 -8.35
N TYR A 44 3.12 11.94 -8.09
CA TYR A 44 2.78 11.17 -6.90
C TYR A 44 3.46 9.79 -6.95
N ASP A 45 3.28 9.05 -8.05
CA ASP A 45 3.80 7.70 -8.22
C ASP A 45 5.33 7.69 -8.19
N SER A 46 5.98 8.68 -8.81
CA SER A 46 7.44 8.81 -8.75
C SER A 46 7.98 9.03 -7.34
N ARG A 47 7.18 9.59 -6.43
CA ARG A 47 7.64 9.97 -5.08
C ARG A 47 7.26 8.93 -4.02
N PHE A 48 6.08 8.36 -4.14
CA PHE A 48 5.47 7.52 -3.11
C PHE A 48 5.31 6.06 -3.55
N GLY A 49 5.58 5.75 -4.83
CA GLY A 49 5.29 4.44 -5.41
C GLY A 49 3.82 4.28 -5.78
N ILE A 50 3.48 3.09 -6.25
CA ILE A 50 2.13 2.76 -6.70
C ILE A 50 1.22 2.48 -5.50
N THR A 51 -0.03 2.95 -5.58
CA THR A 51 -1.10 2.62 -4.62
C THR A 51 -2.04 1.61 -5.26
N ALA A 52 -2.58 0.67 -4.48
CA ALA A 52 -3.59 -0.24 -4.99
C ALA A 52 -4.86 0.51 -5.41
N GLU A 53 -5.37 0.17 -6.59
CA GLU A 53 -6.53 0.84 -7.22
C GLU A 53 -7.85 0.10 -6.98
N LEU A 54 -7.78 -1.11 -6.40
CA LEU A 54 -8.92 -1.99 -6.11
C LEU A 54 -8.82 -2.54 -4.68
N PRO A 55 -9.95 -2.89 -4.03
CA PRO A 55 -9.94 -3.59 -2.75
C PRO A 55 -9.32 -4.99 -2.90
N VAL A 56 -8.73 -5.50 -1.83
CA VAL A 56 -7.97 -6.77 -1.85
C VAL A 56 -8.83 -7.96 -2.30
N SER A 57 -10.13 -7.94 -2.02
CA SER A 57 -11.06 -8.98 -2.47
C SER A 57 -11.20 -9.12 -3.98
N GLU A 58 -10.79 -8.09 -4.74
CA GLU A 58 -10.84 -8.05 -6.20
C GLU A 58 -9.48 -8.36 -6.84
N TRP A 59 -8.44 -8.65 -6.07
CA TRP A 59 -7.13 -8.97 -6.61
C TRP A 59 -7.09 -10.43 -7.08
N GLU A 60 -6.65 -10.64 -8.31
CA GLU A 60 -6.52 -11.99 -8.88
C GLU A 60 -5.45 -12.80 -8.14
N ASP A 61 -5.77 -14.04 -7.80
CA ASP A 61 -4.87 -15.03 -7.16
C ASP A 61 -4.17 -14.57 -5.88
N HIS A 62 -4.71 -13.56 -5.18
CA HIS A 62 -4.13 -13.06 -3.94
C HIS A 62 -4.58 -13.89 -2.72
N ALA A 63 -3.61 -14.55 -2.06
CA ALA A 63 -3.79 -15.20 -0.76
C ALA A 63 -3.03 -14.37 0.30
N PRO A 64 -3.69 -13.42 0.99
CA PRO A 64 -3.02 -12.57 1.96
C PRO A 64 -2.52 -13.39 3.16
N GLU A 65 -1.30 -13.11 3.59
CA GLU A 65 -0.78 -13.60 4.87
C GLU A 65 -1.16 -12.60 5.96
N GLU A 66 -1.92 -13.05 6.96
CA GLU A 66 -2.33 -12.19 8.07
C GLU A 66 -1.16 -11.93 9.00
N LEU A 67 -0.92 -10.65 9.28
CA LEU A 67 0.03 -10.20 10.29
C LEU A 67 -0.74 -9.60 11.46
N THR A 68 -0.60 -10.17 12.65
CA THR A 68 -1.18 -9.59 13.86
C THR A 68 -0.46 -8.31 14.27
N SER A 69 -1.12 -7.43 15.03
CA SER A 69 -0.49 -6.21 15.55
C SER A 69 0.78 -6.50 16.36
N HIS A 70 0.79 -7.59 17.13
CA HIS A 70 1.98 -8.02 17.86
C HIS A 70 3.14 -8.38 16.92
N GLN A 71 2.86 -9.17 15.88
CA GLN A 71 3.89 -9.52 14.88
C GLN A 71 4.39 -8.29 14.10
N PHE A 72 3.57 -7.26 13.93
CA PHE A 72 4.00 -6.00 13.32
C PHE A 72 4.93 -5.21 14.25
N GLU A 73 4.64 -5.16 15.56
CA GLU A 73 5.45 -4.44 16.55
C GLU A 73 6.79 -5.09 16.86
N GLU A 74 6.95 -6.39 16.59
CA GLU A 74 8.18 -7.16 16.85
C GLU A 74 9.26 -7.04 15.76
N VAL A 75 9.00 -6.32 14.66
CA VAL A 75 9.94 -6.13 13.53
C VAL A 75 10.75 -4.84 13.67
#